data_AF-E2NBU0-F1
#
_entry.id   AF-E2NBU0-F1
#
_cell.length_a   1.000
_cell.length_b   1.000
_cell.length_c   1.000
_cell.angle_alpha   90.00
_cell.angle_beta   90.00
_cell.angle_gamma   90.00
#
_symmetry.space_group_name_H-M   'P 1'
#
loop_
_entity.id
_entity.type
_entity.pdbx_description
1 polymer ?
#
loop_
_entity_poly.entity_id
_entity_poly.type
_entity_poly.pdbx_seq_one_letter_code
_entity_poly.pdbx_strand_id
1 'polypeptide(L)' 'EFHWAKAEIQGDKIVVSSPEVSYPVAVRYAWANNPVCNLYNGAGLPASPFRTDDWKGVTQK' A
#
# COMPACT_ATOMS: atom_id res chain seq x y z
N GLU A 1 -3.92 -12.87 5.67
CA GLU A 1 -4.14 -12.73 4.22
C GLU A 1 -4.14 -11.25 3.86
N PHE A 2 -3.97 -10.89 2.58
CA PHE A 2 -4.09 -9.50 2.14
C PHE A 2 -5.50 -9.26 1.58
N HIS A 3 -6.14 -8.17 2.01
CA HIS A 3 -7.46 -7.76 1.55
C HIS A 3 -7.36 -6.41 0.84
N TRP A 4 -8.29 -6.16 -0.07
CA TRP A 4 -8.43 -4.83 -0.66
C TRP A 4 -8.81 -3.82 0.42
N ALA A 5 -8.28 -2.60 0.28
CA ALA A 5 -8.50 -1.54 1.24
C ALA A 5 -8.85 -0.24 0.51
N LYS A 6 -9.68 0.57 1.15
CA LYS A 6 -9.90 1.97 0.76
C LYS A 6 -8.74 2.80 1.30
N ALA A 7 -8.26 3.73 0.49
CA ALA A 7 -7.21 4.67 0.88
C ALA A 7 -7.66 6.11 0.61
N GLU A 8 -7.28 7.02 1.51
CA GLU A 8 -7.50 8.46 1.37
C GLU A 8 -6.29 9.25 1.87
N ILE A 9 -6.06 10.42 1.28
CA ILE A 9 -4.99 11.32 1.70
C ILE A 9 -5.57 12.29 2.74
N GLN A 10 -4.97 12.32 3.92
CA GLN A 10 -5.27 13.28 4.99
C GLN A 10 -3.98 14.05 5.32
N GLY A 11 -3.83 15.24 4.72
CA GLY A 11 -2.61 16.03 4.85
C GLY A 11 -1.40 15.33 4.23
N ASP A 12 -0.41 15.01 5.05
CA ASP A 12 0.82 14.30 4.67
C ASP A 12 0.72 12.77 4.87
N LYS A 13 -0.45 12.26 5.26
CA LYS A 13 -0.67 10.84 5.56
C LYS A 13 -1.62 10.21 4.55
N ILE A 14 -1.41 8.91 4.34
CA ILE A 14 -2.36 8.04 3.66
C ILE A 14 -3.04 7.19 4.73
N VAL A 15 -4.34 7.35 4.89
CA VAL A 15 -5.17 6.57 5.80
C VAL A 15 -5.78 5.42 5.02
N VAL A 16 -5.62 4.20 5.52
CA VAL A 16 -6.03 2.97 4.84
C VAL A 16 -6.95 2.17 5.75
N SER A 17 -8.04 1.64 5.20
CA SER A 17 -9.00 0.84 5.96
C SER A 17 -9.65 -0.26 5.11
N SER A 18 -9.98 -1.37 5.76
CA SER A 18 -10.75 -2.47 5.15
C SER A 18 -11.67 -3.08 6.21
N PRO A 19 -12.96 -3.32 5.90
CA PRO A 19 -13.88 -3.99 6.84
C PRO A 19 -13.47 -5.43 7.15
N GLU A 20 -12.61 -6.04 6.32
CA GLU A 20 -12.10 -7.40 6.49
C GLU A 20 -10.87 -7.46 7.40
N VAL A 21 -10.28 -6.31 7.77
CA VAL A 21 -9.03 -6.24 8.53
C VAL A 21 -9.16 -5.26 9.70
N SER A 22 -9.59 -5.78 10.86
CA SER A 22 -9.78 -4.97 12.07
C SER A 22 -8.49 -4.41 12.66
N TYR A 23 -7.37 -5.11 12.48
CA TYR A 23 -6.06 -4.74 13.04
C TYR A 23 -4.98 -4.87 11.96
N PRO A 24 -4.83 -3.86 11.07
CA PRO A 24 -3.84 -3.91 10.00
C PRO A 24 -2.41 -3.82 10.57
N VAL A 25 -1.55 -4.75 10.19
CA VAL A 25 -0.12 -4.79 10.59
C VAL A 25 0.83 -4.42 9.44
N ALA A 26 0.34 -4.45 8.20
CA ALA A 26 1.13 -4.22 7.01
C ALA A 26 0.25 -3.73 5.85
N VAL A 27 0.83 -2.92 4.96
CA VAL A 27 0.20 -2.45 3.72
C VAL A 27 1.13 -2.76 2.55
N ARG A 28 0.53 -3.11 1.41
CA ARG A 28 1.21 -3.22 0.12
C ARG A 28 0.49 -2.35 -0.90
N TYR A 29 1.26 -1.53 -1.61
CA TYR A 29 0.76 -0.67 -2.68
C TYR A 29 1.23 -1.20 -4.04
N ALA A 30 0.33 -1.16 -5.03
CA ALA A 30 0.58 -1.64 -6.39
C ALA A 30 1.15 -3.08 -6.44
N TRP A 31 0.59 -3.99 -5.62
CA TRP A 31 1.04 -5.37 -5.48
C TRP A 31 0.17 -6.34 -6.28
N ALA A 32 0.19 -6.21 -7.60
CA ALA A 32 -0.47 -7.10 -8.55
C ALA A 32 0.34 -7.16 -9.86
N ASN A 33 -0.04 -8.03 -10.81
CA ASN A 33 0.67 -8.15 -12.10
C ASN A 33 0.59 -6.89 -12.97
N ASN A 34 -0.54 -6.19 -12.94
CA ASN A 34 -0.76 -4.92 -13.65
C ASN A 34 -1.76 -4.03 -12.89
N PRO A 35 -1.37 -3.43 -11.75
CA PRO A 35 -2.26 -2.64 -10.93
C PRO A 35 -2.46 -1.23 -11.51
N VAL A 36 -3.59 -0.61 -11.19
CA VAL A 36 -3.76 0.82 -11.39
C VAL A 36 -2.95 1.56 -10.32
N CYS A 37 -1.96 2.35 -10.76
CA CYS A 37 -1.12 3.16 -9.87
C CYS A 37 -1.63 4.62 -9.83
N ASN A 38 -2.43 4.94 -8.81
CA ASN A 38 -3.11 6.23 -8.65
C ASN A 38 -2.60 7.11 -7.50
N LEU A 39 -1.46 6.79 -6.87
CA LEU A 39 -0.89 7.58 -5.78
C LEU A 39 0.18 8.53 -6.32
N TYR A 40 -0.08 9.83 -6.17
CA TYR A 40 0.81 10.90 -6.63
C TYR A 40 1.09 11.87 -5.48
N ASN A 41 2.30 12.40 -5.42
CA ASN A 41 2.66 13.44 -4.46
C ASN A 41 2.27 14.85 -4.96
N GLY A 42 2.49 15.88 -4.14
CA GLY A 42 2.18 17.27 -4.49
C GLY A 42 2.97 17.84 -5.68
N ALA A 43 4.06 17.19 -6.10
CA ALA A 43 4.81 17.54 -7.31
C ALA A 43 4.27 16.85 -8.57
N GLY A 44 3.19 16.07 -8.46
CA GLY A 44 2.62 15.31 -9.58
C GLY A 44 3.44 14.07 -9.96
N LEU A 45 4.33 13.60 -9.08
CA LEU A 45 5.13 12.40 -9.33
C LEU A 45 4.43 11.16 -8.74
N PRO A 46 4.41 10.03 -9.47
CA PRO A 46 3.81 8.79 -8.99
C PRO A 46 4.66 8.17 -7.90
N ALA A 47 4.01 7.52 -6.94
CA ALA A 47 4.68 6.64 -5.99
C ALA A 47 5.08 5.32 -6.66
N SER A 48 6.30 4.84 -6.39
CA SER A 48 6.70 3.47 -6.73
C SER A 48 5.92 2.45 -5.90
N PRO A 49 5.73 1.20 -6.38
CA PRO A 49 5.19 0.12 -5.56
C PRO A 49 6.01 -0.07 -4.28
N PHE A 50 5.35 -0.32 -3.15
CA PHE A 50 6.01 -0.49 -1.86
C PHE A 50 5.25 -1.46 -0.94
N ARG A 51 5.95 -1.92 0.12
CA ARG A 51 5.38 -2.65 1.26
C ARG A 51 5.89 -2.03 2.56
N THR A 52 5.11 -2.12 3.63
CA THR A 52 5.49 -1.58 4.95
C THR A 52 5.97 -2.64 5.93
N ASP A 53 5.90 -3.91 5.56
CA ASP A 53 6.36 -5.01 6.40
C ASP A 53 7.82 -5.36 6.13
N ASP A 54 8.46 -6.02 7.10
CA ASP A 54 9.86 -6.44 7.10
C ASP A 54 10.03 -7.94 6.86
N TRP A 55 8.97 -8.65 6.44
CA TRP A 55 9.03 -10.10 6.28
C TRP A 55 9.95 -10.48 5.13
N LYS A 56 10.71 -11.56 5.33
CA LYS A 56 11.67 -12.04 4.34
C LYS A 56 11.03 -12.26 2.97
N GLY A 57 11.62 -11.65 1.95
CA GLY A 57 11.25 -11.93 0.57
C GLY A 57 11.66 -13.35 0.17
N VAL A 58 10.97 -13.94 -0.79
CA VAL A 58 11.30 -15.28 -1.33
C VAL A 58 12.73 -15.37 -1.91
N THR A 59 13.33 -14.24 -2.27
CA THR A 59 14.70 -14.14 -2.80
C THR A 59 15.73 -13.70 -1.76
N GLN A 60 15.32 -13.44 -0.51
CA GLN A 60 16.20 -12.94 0.53
C GLN A 60 16.88 -14.14 1.23
N LYS A 61 18.23 -14.15 1.24
CA LYS A 61 19.02 -15.14 1.98
C LYS A 61 18.88 -14.95 3.49
#